data_AF-A0A7J5EH44-F1
#
_entry.id   AF-A0A7J5EH44-F1
#
_cell.length_a   1.000
_cell.length_b   1.000
_cell.length_c   1.000
_cell.angle_alpha   90.00
_cell.angle_beta   90.00
_cell.angle_gamma   90.00
#
_symmetry.space_group_name_H-M   'P 1'
#
loop_
_entity.id
_entity.type
_entity.pdbx_description
1 polymer ?
#
loop_
_entity_poly.entity_id
_entity_poly.type
_entity_poly.pdbx_seq_one_letter_code
_entity_poly.pdbx_strand_id
1 'polypeptide(L)'
;MRLAEFLTENRAELIGRCSVKVAARSAPKPTHGEIERGIPLFIDQLIDTLRGDITSHPDAAGVASRHGQDLMGRGFTVGQVVHTYGDVCQSVTDLAVERGESIAAEDFRVLNSSLDNAIAAAVTEFTAAR
;
A
#
# COMPACT_ATOMS: atom_id res chain seq x y z
N MET A 1 -5.83 18.81 -8.28
CA MET A 1 -6.46 18.30 -7.03
C MET A 1 -5.36 17.95 -6.02
N ARG A 2 -5.58 17.96 -4.70
CA ARG A 2 -4.58 17.43 -3.74
C ARG A 2 -4.53 15.92 -3.81
N LEU A 3 -3.38 15.29 -3.57
CA LEU A 3 -3.27 13.82 -3.66
C LEU A 3 -4.23 13.12 -2.68
N ALA A 4 -4.44 13.65 -1.48
CA ALA A 4 -5.41 13.09 -0.53
C ALA A 4 -6.84 12.98 -1.09
N GLU A 5 -7.28 13.99 -1.85
CA GLU A 5 -8.59 14.03 -2.51
C GLU A 5 -8.63 12.99 -3.63
N PHE A 6 -7.60 12.97 -4.48
CA PHE A 6 -7.47 11.99 -5.56
C PHE A 6 -7.53 10.55 -5.06
N LEU A 7 -6.78 10.23 -4.00
CA LEU A 7 -6.78 8.90 -3.40
C LEU A 7 -8.13 8.54 -2.77
N THR A 8 -8.81 9.52 -2.17
CA THR A 8 -10.15 9.31 -1.57
C THR A 8 -11.19 8.98 -2.64
N GLU A 9 -11.22 9.76 -3.72
CA GLU A 9 -12.17 9.57 -4.82
C GLU A 9 -11.96 8.25 -5.56
N ASN A 10 -10.69 7.83 -5.69
CA ASN A 10 -10.31 6.67 -6.47
C ASN A 10 -9.97 5.44 -5.62
N ARG A 11 -10.23 5.46 -4.31
CA ARG A 11 -9.82 4.42 -3.35
C ARG A 11 -10.15 3.01 -3.80
N ALA A 12 -11.40 2.77 -4.19
CA ALA A 12 -11.87 1.45 -4.61
C ALA A 12 -11.16 0.96 -5.88
N GLU A 13 -10.92 1.86 -6.84
CA GLU A 13 -10.21 1.54 -8.08
C GLU A 13 -8.73 1.23 -7.79
N LEU A 14 -8.08 2.01 -6.93
CA LEU A 14 -6.69 1.77 -6.53
C LEU A 14 -6.51 0.41 -5.84
N ILE A 15 -7.43 0.05 -4.94
CA ILE A 15 -7.45 -1.28 -4.31
C ILE A 15 -7.60 -2.37 -5.36
N GLY A 16 -8.54 -2.22 -6.30
CA GLY A 16 -8.74 -3.17 -7.40
C GLY A 16 -7.49 -3.35 -8.26
N ARG A 17 -6.82 -2.26 -8.64
CA ARG A 17 -5.58 -2.26 -9.42
C ARG A 17 -4.45 -3.00 -8.69
N CYS A 18 -4.24 -2.70 -7.41
CA CYS A 18 -3.23 -3.39 -6.60
C CYS A 18 -3.53 -4.90 -6.50
N SER A 19 -4.80 -5.25 -6.31
CA SER A 19 -5.26 -6.64 -6.21
C SER A 19 -4.93 -7.45 -7.47
N VAL A 20 -5.21 -6.89 -8.65
CA VAL A 20 -4.89 -7.51 -9.94
C VAL A 20 -3.38 -7.67 -10.11
N LYS A 21 -2.61 -6.62 -9.77
CA LYS A 21 -1.15 -6.59 -9.86
C LYS A 21 -0.47 -7.64 -8.94
N VAL A 22 -1.01 -7.87 -7.74
CA VAL A 22 -0.54 -8.93 -6.82
C VAL A 22 -0.93 -10.31 -7.35
N ALA A 23 -2.18 -10.50 -7.77
CA ALA A 23 -2.67 -11.78 -8.30
C ALA A 23 -1.89 -12.24 -9.56
N ALA A 24 -1.41 -11.31 -10.38
CA ALA A 24 -0.58 -11.62 -11.55
C ALA A 24 0.83 -12.15 -11.20
N ARG A 25 1.34 -11.86 -9.99
CA ARG A 25 2.70 -12.23 -9.55
C ARG A 25 2.74 -13.38 -8.55
N SER A 26 1.65 -13.61 -7.83
CA SER A 26 1.64 -14.57 -6.72
C SER A 26 1.32 -16.00 -7.17
N ALA A 27 2.33 -16.87 -7.08
CA ALA A 27 2.15 -18.30 -6.85
C ALA A 27 2.68 -18.61 -5.43
N PRO A 28 1.87 -19.20 -4.52
CA PRO A 28 0.46 -19.58 -4.69
C PRO A 28 -0.49 -18.38 -4.74
N LYS A 29 -1.68 -18.58 -5.32
CA LYS A 29 -2.68 -17.52 -5.49
C LYS A 29 -3.19 -17.03 -4.13
N PRO A 30 -3.31 -15.70 -3.94
CA PRO A 30 -3.93 -15.18 -2.73
C PRO A 30 -5.39 -15.61 -2.60
N THR A 31 -5.82 -16.12 -1.45
CA THR A 31 -7.23 -16.22 -1.02
C THR A 31 -7.91 -14.83 -0.95
N HIS A 32 -9.23 -14.79 -0.77
CA HIS A 32 -9.96 -13.51 -0.86
C HIS A 32 -9.70 -12.57 0.33
N GLY A 33 -9.49 -13.13 1.54
CA GLY A 33 -9.20 -12.37 2.75
C GLY A 33 -7.75 -11.85 2.85
N GLU A 34 -6.91 -12.12 1.85
CA GLU A 34 -5.47 -11.74 1.83
C GLU A 34 -5.26 -10.29 1.43
N ILE A 35 -6.15 -9.78 0.59
CA ILE A 35 -6.07 -8.46 -0.01
C ILE A 35 -6.78 -7.42 0.86
N GLU A 36 -7.73 -7.85 1.69
CA GLU A 36 -8.61 -6.95 2.45
C GLU A 36 -7.95 -6.27 3.66
N ARG A 37 -6.84 -6.81 4.18
CA ARG A 37 -6.25 -6.33 5.46
C ARG A 37 -4.94 -5.52 5.33
N GLY A 38 -4.25 -5.59 4.19
CA GLY A 38 -2.98 -4.88 3.99
C GLY A 38 -3.17 -3.56 3.25
N ILE A 39 -3.28 -3.66 1.92
CA ILE A 39 -3.32 -2.50 1.02
C ILE A 39 -4.49 -1.54 1.29
N PRO A 40 -5.74 -1.98 1.50
CA PRO A 40 -6.85 -1.08 1.79
C PRO A 40 -6.59 -0.20 3.02
N LEU A 41 -6.10 -0.78 4.10
CA LEU A 41 -5.80 -0.04 5.34
C LEU A 41 -4.60 0.91 5.15
N PHE A 42 -3.59 0.49 4.40
CA PHE A 42 -2.46 1.37 4.08
C PHE A 42 -2.89 2.58 3.24
N ILE A 43 -3.80 2.40 2.26
CA ILE A 43 -4.33 3.50 1.46
C ILE A 43 -5.09 4.49 2.34
N ASP A 44 -5.90 4.01 3.30
CA ASP A 44 -6.59 4.87 4.27
C ASP A 44 -5.59 5.71 5.08
N GLN A 45 -4.59 5.06 5.67
CA GLN A 45 -3.55 5.74 6.44
C GLN A 45 -2.75 6.77 5.62
N LEU A 46 -2.47 6.46 4.36
CA LEU A 46 -1.80 7.37 3.44
C LEU A 46 -2.66 8.60 3.16
N ILE A 47 -3.98 8.42 2.96
CA ILE A 47 -4.92 9.53 2.79
C ILE A 47 -4.87 10.45 4.02
N ASP A 48 -4.89 9.90 5.22
CA ASP A 48 -4.89 10.69 6.46
C ASP A 48 -3.54 11.38 6.69
N THR A 49 -2.44 10.70 6.38
CA THR A 49 -1.09 11.28 6.41
C THR A 49 -0.99 12.48 5.47
N LEU A 50 -1.51 12.36 4.24
CA LEU A 50 -1.53 13.45 3.26
C LEU A 50 -2.44 14.62 3.66
N ARG A 51 -3.45 14.38 4.51
CA ARG A 51 -4.29 15.43 5.11
C ARG A 51 -3.59 16.14 6.28
N GLY A 52 -2.47 15.63 6.76
CA GLY A 52 -1.79 16.12 7.96
C GLY A 52 -2.40 15.60 9.26
N ASP A 53 -3.27 14.59 9.20
CA ASP A 53 -3.85 13.97 10.38
C ASP A 53 -2.96 12.83 10.89
N ILE A 54 -1.89 13.21 11.57
CA ILE A 54 -0.90 12.28 12.15
C ILE A 54 -1.46 11.59 13.41
N THR A 55 -2.64 12.04 13.90
CA THR A 55 -3.21 11.61 15.20
C THR A 55 -4.33 10.59 15.10
N SER A 56 -4.94 10.39 13.92
CA SER A 56 -6.23 9.65 13.84
C SER A 56 -6.15 8.17 13.46
N HIS A 57 -4.99 7.63 13.06
CA HIS A 57 -4.92 6.24 12.59
C HIS A 57 -3.79 5.42 13.24
N PRO A 58 -3.99 4.10 13.42
CA PRO A 58 -2.93 3.22 13.90
C PRO A 58 -1.70 3.42 13.02
N ASP A 59 -0.51 3.33 13.61
CA ASP A 59 0.77 3.47 12.93
C ASP A 59 0.76 2.70 11.58
N ALA A 60 1.05 3.39 10.47
CA ALA A 60 1.18 2.77 9.15
C ALA A 60 2.20 1.63 9.17
N ALA A 61 3.25 1.78 10.00
CA ALA A 61 4.18 0.69 10.26
C ALA A 61 3.50 -0.48 10.97
N GLY A 62 2.61 -0.25 11.94
CA GLY A 62 1.88 -1.31 12.64
C GLY A 62 0.91 -2.12 11.75
N VAL A 63 0.23 -1.49 10.80
CA VAL A 63 -0.57 -2.22 9.78
C VAL A 63 0.35 -3.03 8.86
N ALA A 64 1.44 -2.41 8.41
CA ALA A 64 2.39 -3.06 7.52
C ALA A 64 3.14 -4.23 8.20
N SER A 65 3.51 -4.12 9.47
CA SER A 65 4.08 -5.20 10.27
C SER A 65 3.15 -6.39 10.32
N ARG A 66 1.89 -6.21 10.76
CA ARG A 66 0.91 -7.32 10.79
C ARG A 66 0.71 -7.96 9.42
N HIS A 67 0.70 -7.15 8.37
CA HIS A 67 0.62 -7.66 7.01
C HIS A 67 1.87 -8.49 6.63
N GLY A 68 3.07 -8.04 7.00
CA GLY A 68 4.30 -8.81 6.83
C GLY A 68 4.27 -10.16 7.54
N GLN A 69 3.79 -10.21 8.79
CA GLN A 69 3.58 -11.44 9.55
C GLN A 69 2.59 -12.38 8.85
N ASP A 70 1.43 -11.85 8.45
CA ASP A 70 0.39 -12.60 7.73
C ASP A 70 0.95 -13.20 6.44
N LEU A 71 1.72 -12.42 5.66
CA LEU A 71 2.31 -12.87 4.40
C LEU A 71 3.36 -13.97 4.61
N MET A 72 4.18 -13.91 5.67
CA MET A 72 5.12 -14.98 6.01
C MET A 72 4.35 -16.28 6.23
N GLY A 73 3.33 -16.27 7.09
CA GLY A 73 2.58 -17.47 7.49
C GLY A 73 1.89 -18.21 6.34
N ARG A 74 1.90 -17.61 5.14
CA ARG A 74 1.24 -18.09 3.93
C ARG A 74 2.22 -18.47 2.82
N GLY A 75 3.52 -18.40 3.08
CA GLY A 75 4.56 -18.81 2.15
C GLY A 75 4.87 -17.79 1.05
N PHE A 76 4.54 -16.50 1.24
CA PHE A 76 5.03 -15.45 0.36
C PHE A 76 6.56 -15.35 0.47
N THR A 77 7.18 -14.71 -0.52
CA THR A 77 8.58 -14.31 -0.48
C THR A 77 8.70 -12.85 -0.07
N VAL A 78 9.85 -12.46 0.49
CA VAL A 78 10.14 -11.05 0.80
C VAL A 78 10.02 -10.15 -0.44
N GLY A 79 10.38 -10.65 -1.62
CA GLY A 79 10.22 -9.92 -2.88
C GLY A 79 8.75 -9.63 -3.19
N GLN A 80 7.85 -10.58 -2.93
CA GLN A 80 6.41 -10.35 -3.11
C GLN A 80 5.86 -9.33 -2.09
N VAL A 81 6.38 -9.29 -0.86
CA VAL A 81 6.03 -8.25 0.13
C VAL A 81 6.41 -6.87 -0.41
N VAL A 82 7.66 -6.69 -0.84
CA VAL A 82 8.15 -5.41 -1.38
C VAL A 82 7.34 -4.97 -2.61
N HIS A 83 7.09 -5.90 -3.54
CA HIS A 83 6.31 -5.58 -4.74
C HIS A 83 4.87 -5.21 -4.44
N THR A 84 4.25 -5.78 -3.40
CA THR A 84 2.87 -5.45 -3.00
C THR A 84 2.74 -3.97 -2.63
N TYR A 85 3.70 -3.39 -1.91
CA TYR A 85 3.71 -1.95 -1.62
C TYR A 85 4.12 -1.11 -2.83
N GLY A 86 5.06 -1.60 -3.65
CA GLY A 86 5.42 -0.95 -4.91
C GLY A 86 4.22 -0.78 -5.86
N ASP A 87 3.28 -1.73 -5.83
CA ASP A 87 2.06 -1.69 -6.65
C ASP A 87 1.12 -0.55 -6.28
N VAL A 88 1.18 -0.06 -5.05
CA VAL A 88 0.42 1.13 -4.63
C VAL A 88 0.95 2.36 -5.35
N CYS A 89 2.26 2.61 -5.31
CA CYS A 89 2.88 3.73 -6.02
C CYS A 89 2.53 3.69 -7.50
N GLN A 90 2.73 2.52 -8.13
CA GLN A 90 2.45 2.35 -9.54
C GLN A 90 0.96 2.56 -9.87
N SER A 91 0.04 2.02 -9.06
CA SER A 91 -1.40 2.19 -9.30
C SER A 91 -1.84 3.64 -9.16
N VAL A 92 -1.25 4.39 -8.22
CA VAL A 92 -1.53 5.82 -8.02
C VAL A 92 -1.02 6.65 -9.20
N THR A 93 0.22 6.43 -9.63
CA THR A 93 0.81 7.19 -10.74
C THR A 93 0.17 6.83 -12.08
N ASP A 94 -0.08 5.55 -12.34
CA ASP A 94 -0.81 5.08 -13.54
C ASP A 94 -2.18 5.76 -13.62
N LEU A 95 -2.95 5.74 -12.53
CA LEU A 95 -4.29 6.33 -12.52
C LEU A 95 -4.26 7.85 -12.65
N ALA A 96 -3.28 8.54 -12.05
CA ALA A 96 -3.14 9.98 -12.19
C ALA A 96 -2.88 10.37 -13.66
N VAL A 97 -1.99 9.63 -14.34
CA VAL A 97 -1.72 9.81 -15.78
C VAL A 97 -3.00 9.58 -16.60
N GLU A 98 -3.74 8.51 -16.33
CA GLU A 98 -4.99 8.19 -17.04
C GLU A 98 -6.09 9.25 -16.83
N ARG A 99 -6.14 9.88 -15.65
CA ARG A 99 -7.08 10.97 -15.33
C ARG A 99 -6.59 12.35 -15.81
N GLY A 100 -5.37 12.44 -16.32
CA GLY A 100 -4.75 13.72 -16.71
C GLY A 100 -4.45 14.63 -15.50
N GLU A 101 -4.34 14.04 -14.31
CA GLU A 101 -4.05 14.75 -13.07
C GLU A 101 -2.53 14.78 -12.82
N SER A 102 -2.03 15.91 -12.32
CA SER A 102 -0.64 16.03 -11.88
C SER A 102 -0.53 15.82 -10.38
N ILE A 103 0.46 15.02 -9.96
CA ILE A 103 0.78 14.84 -8.54
C ILE A 103 1.84 15.89 -8.16
N ALA A 104 1.54 16.72 -7.17
CA ALA A 104 2.50 17.69 -6.65
C ALA A 104 3.72 16.98 -6.05
N ALA A 105 4.92 17.55 -6.24
CA ALA A 105 6.15 16.95 -5.72
C ALA A 105 6.14 16.79 -4.19
N GLU A 106 5.49 17.71 -3.47
CA GLU A 106 5.28 17.62 -2.01
C GLU A 106 4.46 16.40 -1.62
N ASP A 107 3.31 16.20 -2.26
CA ASP A 107 2.44 15.06 -2.04
C ASP A 107 3.13 13.74 -2.41
N PHE A 108 3.89 13.73 -3.52
CA PHE A 108 4.65 12.56 -3.94
C PHE A 108 5.76 12.19 -2.95
N ARG A 109 6.42 13.18 -2.32
CA ARG A 109 7.39 12.92 -1.25
C ARG A 109 6.72 12.27 -0.04
N VAL A 110 5.53 12.72 0.36
CA VAL A 110 4.78 12.09 1.46
C VAL A 110 4.41 10.66 1.10
N LEU A 111 3.88 10.43 -0.10
CA LEU A 111 3.57 9.09 -0.62
C LEU A 111 4.78 8.15 -0.53
N ASN A 112 5.94 8.57 -1.04
CA ASN A 112 7.14 7.74 -1.02
C ASN A 112 7.63 7.45 0.40
N SER A 113 7.69 8.47 1.27
CA SER A 113 8.09 8.26 2.66
C SER A 113 7.16 7.28 3.39
N SER A 114 5.84 7.36 3.16
CA SER A 114 4.87 6.43 3.72
C SER A 114 5.07 5.00 3.20
N LEU A 115 5.36 4.85 1.90
CA LEU A 115 5.67 3.55 1.30
C LEU A 115 6.96 2.94 1.84
N ASP A 116 8.02 3.73 1.95
CA ASP A 116 9.31 3.27 2.48
C ASP A 116 9.17 2.76 3.92
N ASN A 117 8.43 3.51 4.76
CA ASN A 117 8.14 3.11 6.14
C ASN A 117 7.31 1.82 6.20
N ALA A 118 6.29 1.68 5.35
CA ALA A 118 5.47 0.49 5.29
C ALA A 118 6.27 -0.73 4.81
N ILE A 119 7.10 -0.57 3.77
CA ILE A 119 7.99 -1.64 3.28
C ILE A 119 8.96 -2.07 4.39
N ALA A 120 9.61 -1.11 5.05
CA ALA A 120 10.55 -1.40 6.13
C ALA A 120 9.88 -2.18 7.26
N ALA A 121 8.69 -1.76 7.70
CA ALA A 121 7.94 -2.43 8.76
C ALA A 121 7.46 -3.83 8.35
N ALA A 122 6.90 -3.98 7.16
CA ALA A 122 6.43 -5.26 6.64
C ALA A 122 7.58 -6.26 6.44
N VAL A 123 8.70 -5.82 5.88
CA VAL A 123 9.88 -6.67 5.68
C VAL A 123 10.48 -7.08 7.01
N THR A 124 10.62 -6.14 7.96
CA THR A 124 11.14 -6.43 9.30
C THR A 124 10.31 -7.54 9.95
N GLU A 125 8.99 -7.38 10.01
CA GLU A 125 8.12 -8.37 10.64
C GLU A 125 8.07 -9.69 9.87
N PHE A 126 8.02 -9.63 8.54
CA PHE A 126 8.08 -10.83 7.69
C PHE A 126 9.34 -11.66 7.95
N THR A 127 10.48 -11.00 8.14
CA THR A 127 11.75 -11.68 8.45
C THR A 127 11.84 -12.19 9.88
N ALA A 128 11.24 -11.48 10.84
CA ALA A 128 11.18 -11.91 12.24
C ALA A 128 10.26 -13.12 12.45
N ALA A 129 9.20 -13.24 11.64
CA ALA A 129 8.24 -14.34 11.67
C ALA A 129 8.71 -15.62 10.95
N ARG A 130 9.87 -15.58 10.26
CA ARG A 130 10.38 -16.67 9.43
C ARG A 130 11.19 -17.70 10.20
#